data_AF-A0A6N2SYK5-F1
#
_entry.id   AF-A0A6N2SYK5-F1
#
_cell.length_a   1.000
_cell.length_b   1.000
_cell.length_c   1.000
_cell.angle_alpha   90.00
_cell.angle_beta   90.00
_cell.angle_gamma   90.00
#
_symmetry.space_group_name_H-M   'P 1'
#
loop_
_entity.id
_entity.type
_entity.pdbx_description
1 polymer ?
#
loop_
_entity_poly.entity_id
_entity_poly.type
_entity_poly.pdbx_seq_one_letter_code
_entity_poly.pdbx_strand_id
1 'polypeptide(L)'
;MKMSGMGQPGIVNYLNDQGVLSFMEYKHSIGINIQDSFKIHKQAEWSAMSVNRILENEVYIGTLIQGRHTIPNHKIKKFMDKPEKDWIRIEQNHEPIITDPEFALVQRLLGLDTRTSPNEEKVYPLSGLAVCGDCGALIEIAKISIF
;
A
#
# COMPACT_ATOMS: atom_id res chain seq x y z
N MET A 1 6.36 -7.89 -7.31
CA MET A 1 7.22 -6.68 -7.13
C MET A 1 7.60 -6.47 -5.68
N LYS A 2 6.66 -6.27 -4.74
CA LYS A 2 6.99 -6.12 -3.30
C LYS A 2 7.68 -7.36 -2.70
N MET A 3 7.17 -8.57 -3.00
CA MET A 3 7.83 -9.83 -2.60
C MET A 3 9.23 -10.00 -3.19
N SER A 4 9.54 -9.31 -4.30
CA SER A 4 10.85 -9.32 -4.95
C SER A 4 11.83 -8.32 -4.32
N GLY A 5 11.45 -7.69 -3.20
CA GLY A 5 12.29 -6.73 -2.46
C GLY A 5 12.24 -5.29 -2.97
N MET A 6 11.33 -4.96 -3.91
CA MET A 6 11.17 -3.60 -4.39
C MET A 6 10.41 -2.75 -3.37
N GLY A 7 10.98 -1.60 -3.01
CA GLY A 7 10.31 -0.60 -2.18
C GLY A 7 9.12 0.03 -2.90
N GLN A 8 8.18 0.60 -2.15
CA GLN A 8 7.00 1.26 -2.72
C GLN A 8 7.35 2.39 -3.70
N PRO A 9 8.37 3.25 -3.45
CA PRO A 9 8.81 4.23 -4.44
C PRO A 9 9.28 3.59 -5.75
N GLY A 10 10.01 2.46 -5.66
CA GLY A 10 10.44 1.71 -6.84
C GLY A 10 9.26 1.15 -7.64
N ILE A 11 8.24 0.65 -6.94
CA ILE A 11 7.01 0.16 -7.59
C ILE A 11 6.27 1.31 -8.30
N VAL A 12 6.19 2.49 -7.66
CA VAL A 12 5.56 3.67 -8.25
C VAL A 12 6.29 4.10 -9.52
N ASN A 13 7.62 4.26 -9.46
CA ASN A 13 8.42 4.65 -10.61
C ASN A 13 8.26 3.64 -11.75
N TYR A 14 8.33 2.35 -11.44
CA TYR A 14 8.11 1.30 -12.44
C TYR A 14 6.73 1.41 -13.11
N LEU A 15 5.65 1.60 -12.34
CA LEU A 15 4.30 1.70 -12.90
C LEU A 15 4.13 2.94 -13.79
N ASN A 16 4.70 4.06 -13.36
CA ASN A 16 4.68 5.31 -14.13
C ASN A 16 5.52 5.20 -15.41
N ASP A 17 6.71 4.60 -15.34
CA ASP A 17 7.62 4.39 -16.49
C ASP A 17 7.00 3.45 -17.54
N GLN A 18 6.26 2.44 -17.10
CA GLN A 18 5.51 1.54 -17.99
C GLN A 18 4.22 2.18 -18.56
N GLY A 19 3.89 3.42 -18.18
CA GLY A 19 2.71 4.12 -18.65
C GLY A 19 1.39 3.49 -18.18
N VAL A 20 1.41 2.73 -17.07
CA VAL A 20 0.20 2.12 -16.51
C VAL A 20 -0.69 3.22 -15.94
N LEU A 21 -1.95 3.27 -16.39
CA LEU A 21 -2.91 4.25 -15.89
C LEU A 21 -3.07 4.14 -14.37
N SER A 22 -2.98 5.28 -13.68
CA SER A 22 -3.32 5.34 -12.27
C SER A 22 -4.80 5.05 -12.06
N PHE A 23 -5.20 4.65 -10.86
CA PHE A 23 -6.60 4.35 -10.54
C PHE A 23 -7.58 5.48 -10.89
N MET A 24 -7.17 6.74 -10.72
CA MET A 24 -7.99 7.90 -11.09
C MET A 24 -8.13 8.00 -12.61
N GLU A 25 -7.02 7.94 -13.36
CA GLU A 25 -7.04 7.98 -14.82
C GLU A 25 -7.78 6.78 -15.43
N TYR A 26 -7.63 5.59 -14.83
CA TYR A 26 -8.38 4.41 -15.23
C TYR A 26 -9.89 4.64 -15.08
N LYS A 27 -10.34 5.20 -13.95
CA LYS A 27 -11.76 5.53 -13.74
C LYS A 27 -12.28 6.59 -14.73
N HIS A 28 -11.45 7.57 -15.07
CA HIS A 28 -11.79 8.53 -16.13
C HIS A 28 -11.91 7.86 -17.50
N SER A 29 -11.01 6.93 -17.83
CA SER A 29 -11.01 6.21 -19.10
C SER A 29 -12.27 5.35 -19.31
N ILE A 30 -12.87 4.84 -18.22
CA ILE A 30 -14.13 4.09 -18.25
C ILE A 30 -15.37 4.98 -18.10
N GLY A 31 -15.21 6.31 -18.09
CA GLY A 31 -16.31 7.28 -18.07
C GLY A 31 -16.98 7.50 -16.72
N ILE A 32 -16.33 7.10 -15.60
CA ILE A 32 -16.84 7.39 -14.26
C ILE A 32 -16.55 8.86 -13.94
N ASN A 33 -17.60 9.63 -13.66
CA ASN A 33 -17.45 11.02 -13.23
C ASN A 33 -16.89 11.09 -11.79
N ILE A 34 -15.65 11.53 -11.66
CA ILE A 34 -14.97 11.73 -10.37
C ILE A 34 -14.75 13.22 -10.15
N GLN A 35 -14.77 13.66 -8.89
CA GLN A 35 -14.41 15.03 -8.53
C GLN A 35 -12.89 15.22 -8.70
N ASP A 36 -12.50 16.03 -9.69
CA ASP A 36 -11.10 16.38 -9.99
C ASP A 36 -10.67 17.71 -9.36
N SER A 37 -11.42 18.26 -8.40
CA SER A 37 -11.16 19.60 -7.83
C SER A 37 -9.79 19.75 -7.16
N PHE A 38 -9.14 18.63 -6.82
CA PHE A 38 -7.80 18.58 -6.22
C PHE A 38 -6.70 18.13 -7.19
N LYS A 39 -6.99 18.05 -8.49
CA LYS A 39 -6.02 17.61 -9.50
C LYS A 39 -5.00 18.72 -9.78
N ILE A 40 -3.76 18.50 -9.36
CA ILE A 40 -2.65 19.46 -9.52
C ILE A 40 -2.03 19.37 -10.94
N HIS A 41 -1.94 18.15 -11.48
CA HIS A 41 -1.32 17.86 -12.78
C HIS A 41 -2.34 17.39 -13.81
N LYS A 42 -2.06 17.59 -15.10
CA LYS A 42 -2.99 17.20 -16.18
C LYS A 42 -3.33 15.71 -16.18
N GLN A 43 -2.39 14.87 -15.77
CA GLN A 43 -2.55 13.43 -15.61
C GLN A 43 -2.20 13.04 -14.16
N ALA A 44 -3.03 12.21 -13.54
CA ALA A 44 -2.74 11.68 -12.21
C ALA A 44 -1.78 10.48 -12.32
N GLU A 45 -0.65 10.55 -11.65
CA GLU A 45 0.36 9.49 -11.59
C GLU A 45 0.11 8.52 -10.42
N TRP A 46 0.81 7.39 -10.43
CA TRP A 46 0.86 6.51 -9.27
C TRP A 46 1.54 7.21 -8.10
N SER A 47 1.01 7.01 -6.91
CA SER A 47 1.61 7.50 -5.66
C SER A 47 1.87 6.32 -4.72
N ALA A 48 2.82 6.49 -3.79
CA ALA A 48 3.12 5.46 -2.80
C ALA A 48 1.89 5.13 -1.92
N MET A 49 1.06 6.13 -1.61
CA MET A 49 -0.21 5.93 -0.90
C MET A 49 -1.18 5.06 -1.70
N SER A 50 -1.30 5.30 -3.01
CA SER A 50 -2.15 4.48 -3.89
C SER A 50 -1.69 3.02 -3.92
N VAL A 51 -0.38 2.80 -3.99
CA VAL A 51 0.21 1.45 -3.96
C VAL A 51 -0.02 0.79 -2.60
N ASN A 52 0.23 1.48 -1.48
CA ASN A 52 -0.03 0.94 -0.14
C ASN A 52 -1.49 0.52 0.04
N ARG A 53 -2.44 1.35 -0.40
CA ARG A 53 -3.87 1.04 -0.31
C ARG A 53 -4.25 -0.25 -1.04
N ILE A 54 -3.56 -0.59 -2.12
CA ILE A 54 -3.74 -1.86 -2.83
C ILE A 54 -3.12 -2.99 -2.03
N LEU A 55 -1.87 -2.83 -1.58
CA LEU A 55 -1.16 -3.87 -0.85
C LEU A 55 -1.81 -4.24 0.49
N GLU A 56 -2.49 -3.31 1.16
CA GLU A 56 -3.18 -3.52 2.44
C GLU A 56 -4.61 -4.08 2.29
N ASN A 57 -5.12 -4.23 1.06
CA ASN A 57 -6.53 -4.55 0.86
C ASN A 57 -6.81 -6.05 0.99
N GLU A 58 -7.44 -6.45 2.11
CA GLU A 58 -7.87 -7.83 2.40
C GLU A 58 -8.88 -8.39 1.38
N VAL A 59 -9.50 -7.54 0.54
CA VAL A 59 -10.38 -8.04 -0.54
C VAL A 59 -9.61 -8.99 -1.47
N TYR A 60 -8.31 -8.80 -1.67
CA TYR A 60 -7.53 -9.64 -2.57
C TYR A 60 -7.31 -11.07 -2.08
N ILE A 61 -7.51 -11.36 -0.79
CA ILE A 61 -7.51 -12.71 -0.21
C ILE A 61 -8.93 -13.29 -0.08
N GLY A 62 -9.92 -12.70 -0.75
CA GLY A 62 -11.30 -13.21 -0.72
C GLY A 62 -12.14 -12.68 0.45
N THR A 63 -11.59 -11.80 1.31
CA THR A 63 -12.28 -11.26 2.48
C THR A 63 -13.17 -10.08 2.12
N LEU A 64 -14.46 -10.17 2.41
CA LEU A 64 -15.41 -9.08 2.24
C LEU A 64 -15.47 -8.22 3.50
N ILE A 65 -15.13 -6.94 3.38
CA ILE A 65 -15.22 -5.97 4.47
C ILE A 65 -16.42 -5.03 4.23
N GLN A 66 -17.35 -4.99 5.17
CA GLN A 66 -18.51 -4.09 5.15
C GLN A 66 -18.65 -3.28 6.43
N GLY A 67 -19.48 -2.24 6.38
CA GLY A 67 -19.80 -1.43 7.55
C GLY A 67 -18.71 -0.45 7.98
N ARG A 68 -17.75 -0.10 7.10
CA ARG A 68 -16.67 0.85 7.39
C ARG A 68 -17.16 2.24 7.79
N HIS A 69 -18.30 2.66 7.26
CA HIS A 69 -18.90 3.95 7.54
C HIS A 69 -20.29 3.78 8.13
N THR A 70 -20.67 4.73 8.98
CA THR A 70 -22.02 4.85 9.55
C THR A 70 -22.55 6.26 9.36
N ILE A 71 -23.86 6.39 9.51
CA ILE A 71 -24.53 7.67 9.59
C ILE A 71 -24.98 7.85 11.05
N PRO A 72 -24.71 8.99 11.71
CA PRO A 72 -25.04 9.18 13.12
C PRO A 72 -26.54 9.11 13.40
N ASN A 73 -27.35 9.62 12.48
CA ASN A 73 -28.80 9.59 12.57
C ASN A 73 -29.42 9.72 11.18
N HIS A 74 -30.62 9.18 10.96
CA HIS A 74 -31.34 9.24 9.68
C HIS A 74 -31.50 10.66 9.11
N LYS A 75 -31.53 11.69 9.97
CA LYS A 75 -31.65 13.10 9.56
C LYS A 75 -30.34 13.71 9.05
N ILE A 76 -29.20 13.22 9.51
CA ILE A 76 -27.88 13.79 9.19
C ILE A 76 -27.19 12.85 8.23
N LYS A 77 -27.20 13.12 6.92
CA LYS A 77 -26.60 12.25 5.88
C LYS A 77 -25.06 12.32 5.79
N LYS A 78 -24.38 12.64 6.90
CA LYS A 78 -22.92 12.72 6.96
C LYS A 78 -22.36 11.36 7.35
N PHE A 79 -21.47 10.81 6.53
CA PHE A 79 -20.75 9.58 6.84
C PHE A 79 -19.69 9.83 7.91
N MET A 80 -19.56 8.89 8.84
CA MET A 80 -18.52 8.82 9.86
C MET A 80 -17.86 7.46 9.81
N ASP A 81 -16.55 7.41 9.99
CA ASP A 81 -15.79 6.17 10.03
C ASP A 81 -16.07 5.41 11.33
N LYS A 82 -16.37 4.12 11.21
CA LYS A 82 -16.45 3.21 12.35
C LYS A 82 -15.05 2.72 12.71
N PRO A 83 -14.77 2.47 14.01
CA PRO A 83 -13.52 1.82 14.38
C PRO A 83 -13.46 0.41 13.78
N GLU A 84 -12.25 -0.06 13.46
CA GLU A 84 -12.05 -1.32 12.71
C GLU A 84 -12.62 -2.56 13.40
N LYS A 85 -12.74 -2.53 14.73
CA LYS A 85 -13.38 -3.58 15.54
C LYS A 85 -14.87 -3.77 15.25
N ASP A 86 -15.53 -2.73 14.74
CA ASP A 86 -16.97 -2.74 14.42
C ASP A 86 -17.20 -3.03 12.93
N TRP A 87 -16.14 -3.29 12.16
CA TRP A 87 -16.24 -3.67 10.76
C TRP A 87 -16.66 -5.13 10.65
N ILE A 88 -17.57 -5.40 9.72
CA ILE A 88 -18.01 -6.76 9.42
C ILE A 88 -17.01 -7.33 8.43
N ARG A 89 -16.30 -8.39 8.84
CA ARG A 89 -15.37 -9.15 7.99
C ARG A 89 -15.96 -10.53 7.73
N ILE A 90 -16.13 -10.87 6.46
CA ILE A 90 -16.58 -12.19 6.02
C ILE A 90 -15.46 -12.78 5.18
N GLU A 91 -14.76 -13.76 5.74
CA GLU A 91 -13.66 -14.46 5.06
C GLU A 91 -14.19 -15.36 3.93
N GLN A 92 -13.37 -15.63 2.92
CA GLN A 92 -13.65 -16.57 1.83
C GLN A 92 -14.98 -16.30 1.08
N ASN A 93 -15.38 -15.03 0.95
CA ASN A 93 -16.62 -14.66 0.29
C ASN A 93 -16.54 -14.80 -1.24
N HIS A 94 -15.36 -14.62 -1.82
CA HIS A 94 -15.13 -14.70 -3.27
C HIS A 94 -13.77 -15.33 -3.56
N GLU A 95 -13.57 -15.72 -4.82
CA GLU A 95 -12.31 -16.31 -5.28
C GLU A 95 -11.14 -15.32 -5.04
N PRO A 96 -10.13 -15.72 -4.25
CA PRO A 96 -9.00 -14.86 -3.92
C PRO A 96 -8.10 -14.66 -5.16
N ILE A 97 -7.55 -13.46 -5.29
CA ILE A 97 -6.57 -13.13 -6.33
C ILE A 97 -5.16 -13.56 -5.90
N ILE A 98 -4.87 -13.50 -4.60
CA ILE A 98 -3.60 -13.89 -3.98
C ILE A 98 -3.86 -14.82 -2.80
N THR A 99 -2.89 -15.65 -2.45
CA THR A 99 -3.04 -16.58 -1.32
C THR A 99 -2.82 -15.88 0.02
N ASP A 100 -3.46 -16.39 1.08
CA ASP A 100 -3.25 -15.90 2.46
C ASP A 100 -1.76 -15.82 2.88
N PRO A 101 -0.91 -16.85 2.64
CA PRO A 101 0.50 -16.76 3.01
C PRO A 101 1.26 -15.67 2.24
N GLU A 102 0.96 -15.46 0.95
CA GLU A 102 1.58 -14.39 0.17
C GLU A 102 1.17 -13.01 0.70
N PHE A 103 -0.11 -12.83 1.04
CA PHE A 103 -0.59 -11.59 1.63
C PHE A 103 0.04 -11.33 2.98
N ALA A 104 0.10 -12.33 3.86
CA ALA A 104 0.74 -12.23 5.17
C ALA A 104 2.23 -11.86 5.06
N LEU A 105 2.94 -12.44 4.07
CA LEU A 105 4.33 -12.07 3.78
C LEU A 105 4.43 -10.60 3.38
N VAL A 106 3.55 -10.12 2.48
CA VAL A 106 3.53 -8.71 2.07
C VAL A 106 3.23 -7.79 3.25
N GLN A 107 2.25 -8.10 4.09
CA GLN A 107 1.94 -7.30 5.29
C GLN A 107 3.15 -7.22 6.23
N ARG A 108 3.85 -8.35 6.44
CA ARG A 108 5.09 -8.36 7.21
C ARG A 108 6.15 -7.44 6.59
N LEU A 109 6.33 -7.51 5.27
CA LEU A 109 7.29 -6.66 4.53
C LEU A 109 6.90 -5.17 4.51
N LEU A 110 5.62 -4.83 4.73
CA LEU A 110 5.16 -3.45 4.89
C LEU A 110 5.45 -2.92 6.30
N GLY A 111 5.34 -3.78 7.32
CA GLY A 111 5.64 -3.42 8.71
C GLY A 111 7.13 -3.31 9.04
N LEU A 112 8.01 -3.85 8.20
CA LEU A 112 9.46 -3.68 8.34
C LEU A 112 9.88 -2.30 7.84
N ASP A 113 10.68 -1.57 8.62
CA ASP A 113 11.30 -0.32 8.18
C ASP A 113 12.42 -0.63 7.18
N THR A 114 12.03 -0.79 5.91
CA THR A 114 12.94 -1.04 4.79
C THR A 114 13.27 0.26 4.08
N ARG A 115 13.72 1.28 4.81
CA ARG A 115 14.26 2.51 4.23
C ARG A 115 15.31 2.15 3.18
N THR A 116 14.99 2.44 1.92
CA THR A 116 15.92 2.28 0.82
C THR A 116 16.76 3.55 0.76
N SER A 117 18.09 3.41 0.69
CA SER A 117 18.96 4.58 0.49
C SER A 117 18.54 5.31 -0.79
N PRO A 118 18.59 6.66 -0.86
CA PRO A 118 18.13 7.43 -2.02
C PRO A 118 18.74 7.03 -3.37
N ASN A 119 19.83 6.26 -3.37
CA ASN A 119 20.58 5.88 -4.56
C ASN A 119 20.57 4.35 -4.82
N GLU A 120 19.65 3.59 -4.22
CA GLU A 120 19.49 2.17 -4.51
C GLU A 120 18.05 1.79 -4.86
N GLU A 121 17.90 0.85 -5.78
CA GLU A 121 16.60 0.33 -6.21
C GLU A 121 16.11 -0.86 -5.36
N LYS A 122 17.02 -1.51 -4.63
CA LYS A 122 16.75 -2.74 -3.87
C LYS A 122 17.07 -2.56 -2.40
N VAL A 123 16.24 -3.16 -1.56
CA VAL A 123 16.45 -3.26 -0.12
C VAL A 123 17.45 -4.38 0.16
N TYR A 124 18.42 -4.16 1.05
CA TYR A 124 19.35 -5.23 1.45
C TYR A 124 18.61 -6.34 2.23
N PRO A 125 19.02 -7.62 2.11
CA PRO A 125 18.30 -8.75 2.70
C PRO A 125 18.05 -8.67 4.21
N LEU A 126 18.91 -7.96 4.96
CA LEU A 126 18.83 -7.82 6.42
C LEU A 126 18.31 -6.45 6.89
N SER A 127 17.99 -5.52 5.98
CA SER A 127 17.46 -4.21 6.33
C SER A 127 16.10 -4.34 7.03
N GLY A 128 15.96 -3.69 8.18
CA GLY A 128 14.75 -3.78 9.00
C GLY A 128 14.62 -5.05 9.85
N LEU A 129 15.53 -6.03 9.69
CA LEU A 129 15.52 -7.31 10.42
C LEU A 129 16.66 -7.43 11.44
N ALA A 130 17.83 -6.89 11.12
CA ALA A 130 18.99 -6.97 11.99
C ALA A 130 18.94 -5.89 13.09
N VAL A 131 19.15 -6.31 14.34
CA VAL A 131 19.22 -5.44 15.51
C VAL A 131 20.53 -5.69 16.26
N CYS A 132 21.06 -4.65 16.89
CA CYS A 132 22.25 -4.74 17.73
C CYS A 132 21.92 -5.52 19.02
N GLY A 133 22.70 -6.54 19.35
CA GLY A 133 22.52 -7.31 20.58
C GLY A 133 22.76 -6.52 21.86
N ASP A 134 23.58 -5.47 21.80
CA ASP A 134 23.96 -4.68 22.98
C ASP A 134 23.01 -3.51 23.25
N CYS A 135 22.53 -2.83 22.20
CA CYS A 135 21.70 -1.62 22.35
C CYS A 135 20.27 -1.75 21.80
N GLY A 136 19.94 -2.85 21.11
CA GLY A 136 18.61 -3.07 20.52
C GLY A 136 18.27 -2.16 19.34
N ALA A 137 19.17 -1.27 18.94
CA ALA A 137 18.97 -0.42 17.77
C ALA A 137 18.98 -1.24 16.47
N LEU A 138 18.19 -0.81 15.49
CA LEU A 138 18.22 -1.36 14.14
C LEU A 138 19.59 -1.13 13.51
N ILE A 139 20.13 -2.16 12.87
CA ILE A 139 21.40 -2.06 12.15
C ILE A 139 21.13 -1.43 10.80
N GLU A 140 21.58 -0.18 10.63
CA GLU A 140 21.60 0.50 9.35
C GLU A 140 22.89 0.18 8.60
N ILE A 141 22.77 -0.16 7.32
CA ILE A 141 23.92 -0.42 6.46
C ILE A 141 24.42 0.93 5.94
N ALA A 142 25.50 1.42 6.52
CA ALA A 142 26.21 2.60 6.01
C ALA A 142 27.19 2.19 4.91
N LYS A 143 27.04 2.76 3.71
CA LYS A 143 28.09 2.68 2.69
C LYS A 143 29.26 3.55 3.13
N ILE A 144 30.43 2.95 3.31
CA ILE A 144 31.69 3.68 3.41
C ILE A 144 32.07 4.03 1.96
N SER A 145 31.86 5.28 1.57
CA SER A 145 32.44 5.82 0.33
C SER A 145 33.94 5.93 0.55
N ILE A 146 34.68 4.89 0.17
CA ILE A 146 36.13 4.98 -0.01
C ILE A 146 36.32 5.61 -1.39
N PHE A 147 37.09 6.69 -1.42
CA PHE A 147 37.38 7.56 -2.58
C PHE A 147 37.60 6.82 -3.90
#